data_AF-A0A2D5EPF7-F1
#
_entry.id   AF-A0A2D5EPF7-F1
#
_cell.length_a   1.000
_cell.length_b   1.000
_cell.length_c   1.000
_cell.angle_alpha   90.00
_cell.angle_beta   90.00
_cell.angle_gamma   90.00
#
_symmetry.space_group_name_H-M   'P 1'
#
loop_
_entity.id
_entity.type
_entity.pdbx_description
1 polymer ?
#
loop_
_entity_poly.entity_id
_entity_poly.type
_entity_poly.pdbx_seq_one_letter_code
_entity_poly.pdbx_strand_id
1 'polypeptide(L)'
;MPHRPPLLLVLSLALAACGSCGGCGEEALVEGPHPYVRCALAEPPEEPFEAGGLSFTPDERVLRVEGAERVWAFSAGPGAAEALADAPDAPLLVLGGFAPDAETAAAFFEAVGERVALLLPGGEDDPEALSEALDEAESPNLVDLRGVRRLDLGGASFLVLPGAPEGRYALGEARCGYGEDDLEALRDAADDVEGGLLSWAAPRGAGPGPDLGHGGVNAGDPALGALVEELGLRGGVHAFPRTQAGRAFLDGAPASPGAAGALAVALPTAGLPDVRADGSRTRASGLLLELAEGGLRVASP
;
A
#
# COMPACT_ATOMS: atom_id res chain seq x y z
N MET A 1 -78.75 7.26 14.42
CA MET A 1 -77.60 8.18 14.36
C MET A 1 -76.71 7.96 15.56
N PRO A 2 -75.54 7.33 15.36
CA PRO A 2 -74.39 7.48 16.26
C PRO A 2 -73.12 7.88 15.49
N HIS A 3 -72.39 8.86 16.03
CA HIS A 3 -71.06 9.29 15.62
C HIS A 3 -69.99 8.22 15.89
N ARG A 4 -69.03 8.03 14.96
CA ARG A 4 -67.62 7.74 15.25
C ARG A 4 -66.69 8.36 14.18
N PRO A 5 -65.46 8.75 14.56
CA PRO A 5 -64.62 9.76 13.89
C PRO A 5 -63.70 9.18 12.78
N PRO A 6 -63.06 10.04 11.97
CA PRO A 6 -62.12 9.61 10.94
C PRO A 6 -60.79 9.14 11.55
N LEU A 7 -60.36 7.94 11.18
CA LEU A 7 -59.02 7.44 11.48
C LEU A 7 -58.03 8.15 10.54
N LEU A 8 -57.38 9.19 11.06
CA LEU A 8 -56.13 9.73 10.52
C LEU A 8 -55.07 8.61 10.62
N LEU A 9 -54.76 7.98 9.49
CA LEU A 9 -53.59 7.12 9.38
C LEU A 9 -52.46 7.99 8.83
N VAL A 10 -51.58 8.35 9.76
CA VAL A 10 -50.32 9.08 9.59
C VAL A 10 -49.49 8.34 8.54
N LEU A 11 -49.28 8.96 7.39
CA LEU A 11 -48.33 8.52 6.38
C LEU A 11 -46.93 8.87 6.92
N SER A 12 -46.26 7.89 7.52
CA SER A 12 -44.90 8.01 8.02
C SER A 12 -43.95 8.35 6.88
N LEU A 13 -43.26 9.48 7.02
CA LEU A 13 -42.09 9.87 6.25
C LEU A 13 -41.09 8.69 6.17
N ALA A 14 -40.82 8.20 4.96
CA ALA A 14 -39.62 7.43 4.67
C ALA A 14 -38.46 8.42 4.48
N LEU A 15 -37.82 8.75 5.59
CA LEU A 15 -36.56 9.50 5.66
C LEU A 15 -35.66 8.68 6.58
N ALA A 16 -34.81 7.82 6.02
CA ALA A 16 -33.59 7.31 6.67
C ALA A 16 -32.78 6.45 5.68
N ALA A 17 -31.53 6.86 5.50
CA ALA A 17 -30.37 6.06 5.10
C ALA A 17 -30.38 5.46 3.68
N CYS A 18 -30.15 6.31 2.67
CA CYS A 18 -29.23 5.87 1.61
C CYS A 18 -27.85 5.75 2.28
N GLY A 19 -27.31 4.54 2.26
CA GLY A 19 -26.06 4.16 2.90
C GLY A 19 -24.90 5.04 2.44
N SER A 20 -24.04 5.39 3.38
CA SER A 20 -22.74 5.98 3.09
C SER A 20 -21.89 4.92 2.42
N CYS A 21 -21.80 4.95 1.10
CA CYS A 21 -20.86 4.13 0.36
C CYS A 21 -19.46 4.76 0.49
N GLY A 22 -18.49 3.97 0.98
CA GLY A 22 -17.06 4.04 0.62
C GLY A 22 -16.23 5.27 0.98
N GLY A 23 -16.81 6.34 1.52
CA GLY A 23 -16.07 7.53 1.96
C GLY A 23 -15.43 7.30 3.32
N CYS A 24 -14.10 7.43 3.42
CA CYS A 24 -13.41 7.53 4.71
C CYS A 24 -14.15 8.60 5.54
N GLY A 25 -14.75 8.21 6.68
CA GLY A 25 -15.55 9.14 7.48
C GLY A 25 -14.75 10.39 7.87
N GLU A 26 -15.44 11.46 8.29
CA GLU A 26 -14.80 12.72 8.73
C GLU A 26 -13.69 12.49 9.80
N GLU A 27 -13.77 11.39 10.54
CA GLU A 27 -12.79 10.94 11.54
C GLU A 27 -11.42 10.53 10.95
N ALA A 28 -11.33 10.27 9.64
CA ALA A 28 -10.09 9.87 8.99
C ALA A 28 -9.23 11.07 8.55
N LEU A 29 -9.80 12.27 8.44
CA LEU A 29 -9.07 13.47 8.06
C LEU A 29 -8.32 14.05 9.26
N VAL A 30 -7.00 14.17 9.13
CA VAL A 30 -6.15 14.84 10.12
C VAL A 30 -5.83 16.23 9.62
N GLU A 31 -6.28 17.24 10.36
CA GLU A 31 -5.95 18.64 10.11
C GLU A 31 -4.54 19.00 10.62
N GLY A 32 -3.92 20.03 10.05
CA GLY A 32 -2.63 20.53 10.49
C GLY A 32 -1.86 21.25 9.39
N PRO A 33 -0.55 21.48 9.59
CA PRO A 33 0.32 22.08 8.57
C PRO A 33 0.43 21.26 7.27
N HIS A 34 0.22 19.94 7.39
CA HIS A 34 0.25 18.97 6.30
C HIS A 34 -0.97 18.05 6.46
N PRO A 35 -2.18 18.48 6.04
CA PRO A 35 -3.38 17.68 6.24
C PRO A 35 -3.35 16.39 5.42
N TYR A 36 -3.84 15.29 5.99
CA TYR A 36 -3.83 13.98 5.34
C TYR A 36 -5.02 13.12 5.77
N VAL A 37 -5.33 12.09 4.99
CA VAL A 37 -6.34 11.08 5.31
C VAL A 37 -5.65 9.81 5.81
N ARG A 38 -6.12 9.28 6.94
CA ARG A 38 -5.64 8.02 7.54
C ARG A 38 -6.19 6.82 6.78
N CYS A 39 -5.56 6.49 5.66
CA CYS A 39 -5.97 5.37 4.80
C CYS A 39 -5.87 4.00 5.48
N ALA A 40 -5.14 3.89 6.60
CA ALA A 40 -5.11 2.69 7.44
C ALA A 40 -6.44 2.43 8.17
N LEU A 41 -7.36 3.40 8.22
CA LEU A 41 -8.67 3.25 8.86
C LEU A 41 -9.75 2.66 7.94
N ALA A 42 -9.51 2.61 6.63
CA ALA A 42 -10.47 2.04 5.69
C ALA A 42 -10.88 0.61 6.08
N GLU A 43 -12.03 0.18 5.58
CA GLU A 43 -12.54 -1.17 5.78
C GLU A 43 -11.78 -2.13 4.86
N PRO A 44 -11.08 -3.15 5.41
CA PRO A 44 -10.48 -4.19 4.60
C PRO A 44 -11.57 -5.12 4.02
N PRO A 45 -11.23 -5.99 3.04
CA PRO A 45 -12.14 -7.04 2.60
C PRO A 45 -12.63 -7.90 3.77
N GLU A 46 -13.92 -8.25 3.80
CA GLU A 46 -14.51 -9.02 4.92
C GLU A 46 -14.78 -10.50 4.58
N GLU A 47 -15.02 -10.81 3.29
CA GLU A 47 -15.36 -12.16 2.85
C GLU A 47 -14.20 -12.80 2.06
N PRO A 48 -13.96 -14.11 2.21
CA PRO A 48 -13.01 -14.82 1.36
C PRO A 48 -13.38 -14.77 -0.12
N PHE A 49 -12.39 -14.63 -0.99
CA PHE A 49 -12.59 -14.57 -2.44
C PHE A 49 -11.42 -15.19 -3.23
N GLU A 50 -11.62 -15.41 -4.53
CA GLU A 50 -10.59 -15.90 -5.45
C GLU A 50 -10.42 -14.92 -6.61
N ALA A 51 -9.16 -14.68 -7.01
CA ALA A 51 -8.83 -13.81 -8.14
C ALA A 51 -7.51 -14.26 -8.78
N GLY A 52 -7.46 -14.33 -10.11
CA GLY A 52 -6.26 -14.74 -10.86
C GLY A 52 -5.58 -16.03 -10.40
N GLY A 53 -6.33 -17.00 -9.87
CA GLY A 53 -5.79 -18.25 -9.34
C GLY A 53 -5.19 -18.16 -7.93
N LEU A 54 -5.34 -17.00 -7.27
CA LEU A 54 -4.99 -16.79 -5.86
C LEU A 54 -6.23 -16.90 -4.98
N SER A 55 -6.03 -17.34 -3.74
CA SER A 55 -7.07 -17.36 -2.70
C SER A 55 -6.79 -16.28 -1.67
N PHE A 56 -7.82 -15.50 -1.33
CA PHE A 56 -7.77 -14.42 -0.37
C PHE A 56 -8.66 -14.77 0.82
N THR A 57 -8.07 -14.81 2.00
CA THR A 57 -8.77 -15.07 3.26
C THR A 57 -8.55 -13.90 4.21
N PRO A 58 -9.54 -13.00 4.32
CA PRO A 58 -9.51 -11.96 5.32
C PRO A 58 -9.83 -12.50 6.72
N ASP A 59 -9.18 -11.92 7.73
CA ASP A 59 -9.47 -12.14 9.15
C ASP A 59 -9.23 -10.82 9.88
N GLU A 60 -10.31 -10.12 10.22
CA GLU A 60 -10.28 -8.74 10.72
C GLU A 60 -9.48 -7.80 9.79
N ARG A 61 -8.28 -7.37 10.21
CA ARG A 61 -7.37 -6.52 9.43
C ARG A 61 -6.13 -7.29 8.94
N VAL A 62 -6.20 -8.62 8.95
CA VAL A 62 -5.20 -9.52 8.36
C VAL A 62 -5.73 -10.01 7.03
N LEU A 63 -4.91 -9.93 5.98
CA LEU A 63 -5.22 -10.53 4.69
C LEU A 63 -4.21 -11.64 4.39
N ARG A 64 -4.69 -12.88 4.27
CA ARG A 64 -3.87 -14.01 3.80
C ARG A 64 -4.11 -14.27 2.33
N VAL A 65 -3.01 -14.38 1.57
CA VAL A 65 -3.00 -14.60 0.12
C VAL A 65 -2.20 -15.86 -0.19
N GLU A 66 -2.88 -16.87 -0.71
CA GLU A 66 -2.30 -18.15 -1.10
C GLU A 66 -2.18 -18.27 -2.63
N GLY A 67 -1.17 -19.02 -3.09
CA GLY A 67 -0.92 -19.27 -4.51
C GLY A 67 0.09 -18.32 -5.19
N ALA A 68 0.55 -17.27 -4.49
CA ALA A 68 1.56 -16.34 -5.00
C ALA A 68 2.95 -16.71 -4.50
N GLU A 69 3.82 -17.29 -5.34
CA GLU A 69 5.23 -17.56 -4.99
C GLU A 69 6.15 -16.38 -5.33
N ARG A 70 5.67 -15.48 -6.19
CA ARG A 70 6.39 -14.32 -6.69
C ARG A 70 5.44 -13.16 -6.97
N VAL A 71 5.93 -11.94 -6.82
CA VAL A 71 5.23 -10.72 -7.21
C VAL A 71 6.14 -9.80 -7.99
N TRP A 72 5.57 -9.05 -8.92
CA TRP A 72 6.26 -7.95 -9.56
C TRP A 72 5.91 -6.65 -8.83
N ALA A 73 6.91 -6.08 -8.16
CA ALA A 73 6.74 -4.99 -7.23
C ALA A 73 7.33 -3.67 -7.74
N PHE A 74 6.57 -2.58 -7.65
CA PHE A 74 6.97 -1.24 -8.08
C PHE A 74 6.15 -0.15 -7.39
N SER A 75 6.61 1.11 -7.48
CA SER A 75 5.72 2.27 -7.35
C SER A 75 5.28 2.73 -8.73
N ALA A 76 4.04 3.19 -8.89
CA ALA A 76 3.56 3.69 -10.16
C ALA A 76 4.03 5.14 -10.37
N GLY A 77 4.35 5.47 -11.61
CA GLY A 77 4.62 6.84 -12.05
C GLY A 77 4.01 7.10 -13.42
N PRO A 78 4.22 8.29 -14.00
CA PRO A 78 3.79 8.57 -15.36
C PRO A 78 4.35 7.52 -16.32
N GLY A 79 3.48 6.88 -17.10
CA GLY A 79 3.87 5.79 -18.00
C GLY A 79 3.80 4.38 -17.40
N ALA A 80 3.31 4.21 -16.17
CA ALA A 80 3.25 2.91 -15.51
C ALA A 80 2.34 1.92 -16.27
N ALA A 81 1.20 2.40 -16.79
CA ALA A 81 0.27 1.61 -17.60
C ALA A 81 0.99 0.98 -18.81
N GLU A 82 1.81 1.74 -19.52
CA GLU A 82 2.60 1.28 -20.65
C GLU A 82 3.68 0.28 -20.21
N ALA A 83 4.29 0.49 -19.03
CA ALA A 83 5.28 -0.43 -18.49
C ALA A 83 4.69 -1.81 -18.13
N LEU A 84 3.36 -1.92 -17.92
CA LEU A 84 2.70 -3.20 -17.68
C LEU A 84 2.72 -4.13 -18.91
N ALA A 85 2.89 -3.60 -20.12
CA ALA A 85 2.93 -4.40 -21.34
C ALA A 85 4.10 -5.40 -21.36
N ASP A 86 5.23 -5.03 -20.78
CA ASP A 86 6.45 -5.85 -20.68
C ASP A 86 6.60 -6.53 -19.32
N ALA A 87 5.58 -6.45 -18.46
CA ALA A 87 5.61 -7.03 -17.13
C ALA A 87 5.72 -8.57 -17.16
N PRO A 88 6.45 -9.18 -16.21
CA PRO A 88 6.45 -10.62 -16.06
C PRO A 88 5.05 -11.13 -15.70
N ASP A 89 4.79 -12.40 -16.01
CA ASP A 89 3.56 -13.10 -15.64
C ASP A 89 3.58 -13.45 -14.14
N ALA A 90 3.22 -12.46 -13.32
CA ALA A 90 3.12 -12.53 -11.87
C ALA A 90 2.08 -11.51 -11.37
N PRO A 91 1.47 -11.74 -10.19
CA PRO A 91 0.69 -10.71 -9.51
C PRO A 91 1.51 -9.44 -9.26
N LEU A 92 0.84 -8.29 -9.26
CA LEU A 92 1.46 -6.99 -9.03
C LEU A 92 1.40 -6.63 -7.54
N LEU A 93 2.48 -6.03 -7.03
CA LEU A 93 2.51 -5.39 -5.72
C LEU A 93 2.88 -3.91 -5.91
N VAL A 94 1.89 -3.03 -5.78
CA VAL A 94 2.03 -1.62 -6.18
C VAL A 94 2.01 -0.73 -4.95
N LEU A 95 3.08 0.03 -4.74
CA LEU A 95 3.24 0.94 -3.59
C LEU A 95 3.22 2.39 -4.06
N GLY A 96 2.02 2.93 -4.08
CA GLY A 96 1.69 4.31 -4.38
C GLY A 96 1.93 4.79 -5.82
N GLY A 97 1.38 5.98 -6.11
CA GLY A 97 1.50 6.71 -7.38
C GLY A 97 0.57 6.21 -8.49
N PHE A 98 -0.38 5.33 -8.18
CA PHE A 98 -1.31 4.73 -9.15
C PHE A 98 -2.68 5.41 -9.16
N ALA A 99 -3.01 6.21 -8.15
CA ALA A 99 -4.27 6.92 -8.03
C ALA A 99 -4.08 8.38 -7.57
N PRO A 100 -3.22 9.21 -8.19
CA PRO A 100 -3.13 10.63 -7.87
C PRO A 100 -4.42 11.40 -8.22
N ASP A 101 -5.23 10.85 -9.11
CA ASP A 101 -6.57 11.30 -9.52
C ASP A 101 -7.31 10.12 -10.17
N ALA A 102 -8.62 10.30 -10.44
CA ALA A 102 -9.49 9.22 -10.90
C ALA A 102 -9.17 8.78 -12.33
N GLU A 103 -8.77 9.73 -13.19
CA GLU A 103 -8.36 9.45 -14.57
C GLU A 103 -7.12 8.56 -14.61
N THR A 104 -6.11 8.88 -13.80
CA THR A 104 -4.89 8.10 -13.69
C THR A 104 -5.16 6.72 -13.11
N ALA A 105 -6.01 6.62 -12.07
CA ALA A 105 -6.40 5.35 -11.47
C ALA A 105 -7.13 4.44 -12.47
N ALA A 106 -8.12 4.97 -13.19
CA ALA A 106 -8.86 4.22 -14.20
C ALA A 106 -7.95 3.73 -15.34
N ALA A 107 -7.08 4.59 -15.86
CA ALA A 107 -6.11 4.21 -16.89
C ALA A 107 -5.13 3.13 -16.41
N PHE A 108 -4.67 3.22 -15.16
CA PHE A 108 -3.82 2.19 -14.56
C PHE A 108 -4.57 0.86 -14.43
N PHE A 109 -5.81 0.86 -13.93
CA PHE A 109 -6.63 -0.33 -13.75
C PHE A 109 -6.99 -1.01 -15.07
N GLU A 110 -7.29 -0.24 -16.11
CA GLU A 110 -7.49 -0.76 -17.46
C GLU A 110 -6.23 -1.51 -17.95
N ALA A 111 -5.05 -0.95 -17.72
CA ALA A 111 -3.78 -1.55 -18.13
C ALA A 111 -3.38 -2.77 -17.29
N VAL A 112 -3.82 -2.86 -16.02
CA VAL A 112 -3.67 -4.08 -15.20
C VAL A 112 -4.45 -5.25 -15.81
N GLY A 113 -5.65 -4.98 -16.34
CA GLY A 113 -6.48 -5.98 -17.01
C GLY A 113 -6.88 -7.13 -16.08
N GLU A 114 -6.64 -8.37 -16.51
CA GLU A 114 -7.00 -9.58 -15.74
C GLU A 114 -5.95 -9.98 -14.70
N ARG A 115 -4.85 -9.23 -14.56
CA ARG A 115 -3.82 -9.53 -13.56
C ARG A 115 -4.28 -9.11 -12.17
N VAL A 116 -3.94 -9.92 -11.17
CA VAL A 116 -4.11 -9.51 -9.78
C VAL A 116 -3.13 -8.41 -9.42
N ALA A 117 -3.61 -7.34 -8.80
CA ALA A 117 -2.83 -6.25 -8.25
C ALA A 117 -3.17 -6.01 -6.77
N LEU A 118 -2.16 -6.07 -5.92
CA LEU A 118 -2.22 -5.66 -4.52
C LEU A 118 -1.81 -4.19 -4.44
N LEU A 119 -2.75 -3.32 -4.05
CA LEU A 119 -2.64 -1.88 -4.18
C LEU A 119 -2.49 -1.21 -2.80
N LEU A 120 -1.29 -0.71 -2.49
CA LEU A 120 -1.05 0.07 -1.28
C LEU A 120 -0.85 1.55 -1.63
N PRO A 121 -1.80 2.45 -1.34
CA PRO A 121 -1.65 3.85 -1.67
C PRO A 121 -0.53 4.51 -0.86
N GLY A 122 0.22 5.38 -1.52
CA GLY A 122 1.29 6.20 -0.96
C GLY A 122 0.86 7.64 -0.71
N GLY A 123 1.84 8.50 -0.39
CA GLY A 123 1.59 9.93 -0.17
C GLY A 123 1.11 10.72 -1.39
N GLU A 124 1.22 10.13 -2.57
CA GLU A 124 0.85 10.78 -3.84
C GLU A 124 -0.59 10.44 -4.26
N ASP A 125 -1.22 9.46 -3.62
CA ASP A 125 -2.53 8.94 -4.02
C ASP A 125 -3.68 9.64 -3.28
N ASP A 126 -4.74 9.89 -4.05
CA ASP A 126 -6.03 10.39 -3.57
C ASP A 126 -6.88 9.20 -3.10
N PRO A 127 -7.28 9.13 -1.82
CA PRO A 127 -8.13 8.06 -1.35
C PRO A 127 -9.56 8.08 -1.93
N GLU A 128 -10.10 9.25 -2.26
CA GLU A 128 -11.43 9.38 -2.86
C GLU A 128 -11.38 8.90 -4.33
N ALA A 129 -10.38 9.36 -5.08
CA ALA A 129 -10.21 8.93 -6.47
C ALA A 129 -9.92 7.42 -6.59
N LEU A 130 -9.15 6.86 -5.64
CA LEU A 130 -8.95 5.42 -5.56
C LEU A 130 -10.26 4.68 -5.33
N SER A 131 -11.09 5.12 -4.38
CA SER A 131 -12.39 4.49 -4.12
C SER A 131 -13.31 4.57 -5.35
N GLU A 132 -13.41 5.75 -5.98
CA GLU A 132 -14.22 5.93 -7.20
C GLU A 132 -13.77 4.99 -8.33
N ALA A 133 -12.47 4.89 -8.57
CA ALA A 133 -11.93 4.04 -9.62
C ALA A 133 -12.10 2.53 -9.34
N LEU A 134 -12.03 2.11 -8.06
CA LEU A 134 -12.30 0.72 -7.67
C LEU A 134 -13.77 0.37 -7.85
N ASP A 135 -14.66 1.27 -7.43
CA ASP A 135 -16.11 1.14 -7.59
C ASP A 135 -16.51 1.08 -9.08
N GLU A 136 -15.85 1.84 -9.95
CA GLU A 136 -16.09 1.80 -11.40
C GLU A 136 -15.53 0.52 -12.06
N ALA A 137 -14.36 0.05 -11.61
CA ALA A 137 -13.73 -1.14 -12.19
C ALA A 137 -14.45 -2.45 -11.84
N GLU A 138 -15.11 -2.52 -10.68
CA GLU A 138 -15.83 -3.70 -10.15
C GLU A 138 -15.04 -5.03 -10.31
N SER A 139 -13.71 -4.97 -10.16
CA SER A 139 -12.82 -6.08 -10.49
C SER A 139 -12.26 -6.75 -9.24
N PRO A 140 -12.47 -8.07 -9.04
CA PRO A 140 -11.91 -8.79 -7.90
C PRO A 140 -10.37 -8.94 -8.00
N ASN A 141 -9.78 -8.60 -9.15
CA ASN A 141 -8.33 -8.63 -9.35
C ASN A 141 -7.63 -7.39 -8.77
N LEU A 142 -8.36 -6.31 -8.48
CA LEU A 142 -7.81 -5.08 -7.91
C LEU A 142 -8.05 -5.10 -6.39
N VAL A 143 -7.02 -5.45 -5.63
CA VAL A 143 -7.12 -5.66 -4.19
C VAL A 143 -6.58 -4.43 -3.46
N ASP A 144 -7.48 -3.65 -2.87
CA ASP A 144 -7.14 -2.53 -2.01
C ASP A 144 -6.54 -3.01 -0.68
N LEU A 145 -5.33 -2.54 -0.37
CA LEU A 145 -4.65 -2.83 0.89
C LEU A 145 -4.87 -1.75 1.96
N ARG A 146 -5.68 -0.72 1.70
CA ARG A 146 -6.14 0.18 2.76
C ARG A 146 -6.87 -0.63 3.83
N GLY A 147 -6.70 -0.25 5.09
CA GLY A 147 -7.30 -0.96 6.20
C GLY A 147 -6.63 -2.28 6.63
N VAL A 148 -5.88 -2.92 5.73
CA VAL A 148 -5.06 -4.11 6.05
C VAL A 148 -3.89 -3.68 6.94
N ARG A 149 -3.71 -4.34 8.09
CA ARG A 149 -2.59 -4.13 9.01
C ARG A 149 -1.50 -5.19 8.85
N ARG A 150 -1.90 -6.40 8.45
CA ARG A 150 -0.99 -7.51 8.20
C ARG A 150 -1.34 -8.20 6.88
N LEU A 151 -0.33 -8.44 6.05
CA LEU A 151 -0.44 -9.20 4.81
C LEU A 151 0.44 -10.44 4.91
N ASP A 152 -0.18 -11.62 4.85
CA ASP A 152 0.52 -12.89 4.67
C ASP A 152 0.46 -13.26 3.17
N LEU A 153 1.60 -13.23 2.49
CA LEU A 153 1.69 -13.38 1.04
C LEU A 153 2.82 -14.36 0.68
N GLY A 154 2.47 -15.53 0.13
CA GLY A 154 3.45 -16.46 -0.43
C GLY A 154 4.51 -16.99 0.52
N GLY A 155 4.20 -17.07 1.82
CA GLY A 155 5.14 -17.49 2.87
C GLY A 155 5.91 -16.34 3.52
N ALA A 156 5.74 -15.11 3.06
CA ALA A 156 6.22 -13.90 3.73
C ALA A 156 5.07 -13.21 4.47
N SER A 157 5.37 -12.59 5.61
CA SER A 157 4.42 -11.76 6.36
C SER A 157 4.90 -10.32 6.39
N PHE A 158 3.97 -9.37 6.29
CA PHE A 158 4.27 -7.96 6.35
C PHE A 158 3.30 -7.23 7.27
N LEU A 159 3.81 -6.32 8.09
CA LEU A 159 2.99 -5.21 8.56
C LEU A 159 2.75 -4.24 7.41
N VAL A 160 1.56 -3.66 7.32
CA VAL A 160 1.13 -2.85 6.17
C VAL A 160 0.84 -1.42 6.61
N LEU A 161 1.50 -0.44 5.98
CA LEU A 161 1.33 0.98 6.31
C LEU A 161 1.19 1.85 5.04
N PRO A 162 -0.03 2.29 4.70
CA PRO A 162 -0.24 3.20 3.58
C PRO A 162 0.19 4.63 3.90
N GLY A 163 0.49 5.40 2.85
CA GLY A 163 0.60 6.86 2.93
C GLY A 163 1.94 7.44 3.40
N ALA A 164 1.98 8.77 3.47
CA ALA A 164 3.12 9.56 3.94
C ALA A 164 3.09 9.85 5.46
N PRO A 165 4.25 9.89 6.14
CA PRO A 165 4.35 10.25 7.55
C PRO A 165 3.84 11.67 7.81
N GLU A 166 2.80 11.78 8.63
CA GLU A 166 2.16 13.03 9.04
C GLU A 166 1.81 13.94 7.86
N GLY A 167 1.52 13.37 6.68
CA GLY A 167 1.25 14.13 5.46
C GLY A 167 2.44 14.92 4.88
N ARG A 168 3.64 14.88 5.48
CA ARG A 168 4.77 15.77 5.12
C ARG A 168 5.28 15.61 3.69
N TYR A 169 5.06 14.45 3.09
CA TYR A 169 5.47 14.14 1.72
C TYR A 169 4.27 13.91 0.80
N ALA A 170 3.07 14.31 1.23
CA ALA A 170 1.87 14.24 0.43
C ALA A 170 1.89 15.28 -0.70
N LEU A 171 1.47 14.88 -1.90
CA LEU A 171 1.31 15.79 -3.05
C LEU A 171 -0.13 16.31 -3.13
N GLY A 172 -0.49 17.19 -2.21
CA GLY A 172 -1.81 17.79 -2.12
C GLY A 172 -2.40 17.72 -0.72
N GLU A 173 -3.53 18.37 -0.53
CA GLU A 173 -4.32 18.23 0.70
C GLU A 173 -5.04 16.87 0.67
N ALA A 174 -5.25 16.26 1.84
CA ALA A 174 -6.06 15.04 2.00
C ALA A 174 -5.56 13.77 1.27
N ARG A 175 -4.27 13.68 0.93
CA ARG A 175 -3.66 12.43 0.45
C ARG A 175 -3.52 11.40 1.56
N CYS A 176 -3.27 10.15 1.18
CA CYS A 176 -3.01 9.11 2.17
C CYS A 176 -1.78 9.44 3.04
N GLY A 177 -1.98 9.40 4.36
CA GLY A 177 -0.94 9.57 5.35
C GLY A 177 -1.17 8.72 6.59
N TYR A 178 -0.19 8.75 7.49
CA TYR A 178 -0.26 8.07 8.78
C TYR A 178 0.32 8.93 9.90
N GLY A 179 -0.15 8.69 11.12
CA GLY A 179 0.32 9.35 12.34
C GLY A 179 0.66 8.37 13.46
N GLU A 180 0.84 8.90 14.67
CA GLU A 180 1.19 8.13 15.86
C GLU A 180 0.16 7.02 16.17
N ASP A 181 -1.13 7.32 16.06
CA ASP A 181 -2.20 6.34 16.27
C ASP A 181 -2.12 5.15 15.30
N ASP A 182 -1.68 5.37 14.05
CA ASP A 182 -1.52 4.31 13.06
C ASP A 182 -0.30 3.44 13.40
N LEU A 183 0.76 4.04 13.92
CA LEU A 183 1.94 3.31 14.40
C LEU A 183 1.61 2.47 15.64
N GLU A 184 0.78 2.99 16.55
CA GLU A 184 0.28 2.22 17.70
C GLU A 184 -0.58 1.03 17.25
N ALA A 185 -1.49 1.25 16.30
CA ALA A 185 -2.29 0.18 15.73
C ALA A 185 -1.45 -0.92 15.05
N LEU A 186 -0.26 -0.58 14.54
CA LEU A 186 0.70 -1.56 14.03
C LEU A 186 1.44 -2.32 15.14
N ARG A 187 1.76 -1.66 16.27
CA ARG A 187 2.32 -2.37 17.44
C ARG A 187 1.38 -3.48 17.90
N ASP A 188 0.10 -3.18 18.00
CA ASP A 188 -0.94 -4.14 18.39
C ASP A 188 -1.08 -5.31 17.40
N ALA A 189 -0.78 -5.06 16.11
CA ALA A 189 -0.89 -6.06 15.04
C ALA A 189 0.41 -6.86 14.81
N ALA A 190 1.49 -6.54 15.52
CA ALA A 190 2.81 -7.14 15.31
C ALA A 190 2.96 -8.55 15.93
N ASP A 191 2.01 -8.98 16.75
CA ASP A 191 2.02 -10.31 17.34
C ASP A 191 2.16 -11.39 16.24
N ASP A 192 3.15 -12.26 16.43
CA ASP A 192 3.51 -13.34 15.51
C ASP A 192 3.90 -12.90 14.07
N VAL A 193 4.40 -11.67 13.90
CA VAL A 193 5.00 -11.22 12.64
C VAL A 193 6.52 -11.32 12.71
N GLU A 194 7.08 -12.41 12.19
CA GLU A 194 8.53 -12.57 11.99
C GLU A 194 9.05 -11.88 10.71
N GLY A 195 8.19 -11.09 10.07
CA GLY A 195 8.34 -10.61 8.71
C GLY A 195 8.89 -9.19 8.55
N GLY A 196 8.46 -8.54 7.48
CA GLY A 196 8.92 -7.19 7.12
C GLY A 196 7.85 -6.12 7.27
N LEU A 197 8.21 -4.91 6.85
CA LEU A 197 7.26 -3.81 6.71
C LEU A 197 6.98 -3.56 5.22
N LEU A 198 5.70 -3.59 4.83
CA LEU A 198 5.21 -3.13 3.55
C LEU A 198 4.68 -1.71 3.73
N SER A 199 5.41 -0.71 3.26
CA SER A 199 5.04 0.69 3.47
C SER A 199 5.46 1.58 2.32
N TRP A 200 4.74 2.66 2.06
CA TRP A 200 5.21 3.61 1.06
C TRP A 200 6.52 4.29 1.51
N ALA A 201 6.56 4.86 2.73
CA ALA A 201 7.76 5.46 3.29
C ALA A 201 8.66 4.43 3.99
N ALA A 202 9.96 4.50 3.73
CA ALA A 202 10.96 3.66 4.38
C ALA A 202 11.22 4.10 5.84
N PRO A 203 11.46 3.16 6.76
CA PRO A 203 11.93 3.47 8.11
C PRO A 203 13.30 4.13 8.05
N ARG A 204 13.55 5.10 8.95
CA ARG A 204 14.88 5.68 9.08
C ARG A 204 15.85 4.70 9.74
N GLY A 205 16.93 4.36 9.03
CA GLY A 205 18.03 3.55 9.55
C GLY A 205 19.19 4.37 10.11
N ALA A 206 20.12 3.69 10.79
CA ALA A 206 21.38 4.27 11.28
C ALA A 206 22.55 4.17 10.27
N GLY A 207 22.34 3.50 9.13
CA GLY A 207 23.36 3.19 8.15
C GLY A 207 22.81 3.12 6.73
N PRO A 208 23.53 2.48 5.79
CA PRO A 208 23.03 2.25 4.45
C PRO A 208 21.72 1.45 4.49
N GLY A 209 20.71 1.93 3.76
CA GLY A 209 19.38 1.33 3.77
C GLY A 209 18.50 1.92 2.66
N PRO A 210 17.25 1.44 2.54
CA PRO A 210 16.28 1.93 1.55
C PRO A 210 15.98 3.43 1.70
N ASP A 211 16.22 3.98 2.89
CA ASP A 211 15.98 5.36 3.27
C ASP A 211 17.14 6.32 2.97
N LEU A 212 18.26 5.83 2.43
CA LEU A 212 19.46 6.64 2.20
C LEU A 212 19.24 7.67 1.07
N GLY A 213 19.17 8.94 1.45
CA GLY A 213 18.96 10.11 0.60
C GLY A 213 20.23 10.70 -0.03
N HIS A 214 20.07 11.86 -0.67
CA HIS A 214 21.19 12.64 -1.21
C HIS A 214 22.12 13.12 -0.10
N GLY A 215 23.43 13.16 -0.38
CA GLY A 215 24.44 13.57 0.60
C GLY A 215 24.71 12.53 1.70
N GLY A 216 24.17 11.31 1.57
CA GLY A 216 24.37 10.23 2.54
C GLY A 216 23.54 10.39 3.81
N VAL A 217 22.49 11.21 3.79
CA VAL A 217 21.58 11.42 4.92
C VAL A 217 20.38 10.49 4.78
N ASN A 218 20.07 9.75 5.84
CA ASN A 218 18.87 8.93 5.96
C ASN A 218 17.61 9.81 5.98
N ALA A 219 16.80 9.72 4.92
CA ALA A 219 15.61 10.54 4.68
C ALA A 219 14.30 9.82 5.02
N GLY A 220 14.37 8.60 5.57
CA GLY A 220 13.21 7.85 6.04
C GLY A 220 12.55 8.47 7.26
N ASP A 221 11.42 7.89 7.66
CA ASP A 221 10.65 8.35 8.80
C ASP A 221 11.27 7.86 10.13
N PRO A 222 11.64 8.75 11.06
CA PRO A 222 12.27 8.37 12.32
C PRO A 222 11.34 7.63 13.28
N ALA A 223 10.04 7.94 13.28
CA ALA A 223 9.09 7.25 14.15
C ALA A 223 8.89 5.80 13.69
N LEU A 224 8.77 5.59 12.38
CA LEU A 224 8.74 4.28 11.76
C LEU A 224 10.06 3.50 11.96
N GLY A 225 11.21 4.19 11.92
CA GLY A 225 12.51 3.59 12.27
C GLY A 225 12.55 3.06 13.70
N ALA A 226 12.06 3.84 14.66
CA ALA A 226 11.97 3.42 16.06
C ALA A 226 11.01 2.23 16.24
N LEU A 227 9.87 2.23 15.56
CA LEU A 227 8.91 1.12 15.58
C LEU A 227 9.51 -0.18 15.02
N VAL A 228 10.21 -0.10 13.89
CA VAL A 228 10.87 -1.25 13.26
C VAL A 228 11.94 -1.84 14.18
N GLU A 229 12.72 -0.99 14.87
CA GLU A 229 13.69 -1.42 15.88
C GLU A 229 13.02 -2.07 17.10
N GLU A 230 11.96 -1.44 17.62
CA GLU A 230 11.16 -1.92 18.75
C GLU A 230 10.59 -3.33 18.49
N LEU A 231 10.01 -3.52 17.32
CA LEU A 231 9.37 -4.78 16.91
C LEU A 231 10.38 -5.81 16.36
N GLY A 232 11.65 -5.43 16.18
CA GLY A 232 12.67 -6.31 15.63
C GLY A 232 12.45 -6.72 14.17
N LEU A 233 11.73 -5.90 13.39
CA LEU A 233 11.49 -6.13 11.97
C LEU A 233 12.78 -5.91 11.17
N ARG A 234 13.17 -6.87 10.33
CA ARG A 234 14.49 -6.85 9.66
C ARG A 234 14.44 -6.60 8.17
N GLY A 235 13.27 -6.73 7.56
CA GLY A 235 13.07 -6.55 6.12
C GLY A 235 11.87 -5.68 5.81
N GLY A 236 11.52 -5.60 4.53
CA GLY A 236 10.40 -4.81 4.07
C GLY A 236 10.48 -4.42 2.61
N VAL A 237 9.42 -3.82 2.12
CA VAL A 237 9.31 -3.30 0.75
C VAL A 237 8.80 -1.86 0.86
N HIS A 238 9.57 -0.93 0.29
CA HIS A 238 9.37 0.50 0.44
C HIS A 238 9.49 1.25 -0.89
N ALA A 239 8.73 2.32 -1.10
CA ALA A 239 8.74 3.09 -2.34
C ALA A 239 9.43 4.47 -2.23
N PHE A 240 9.48 5.03 -1.02
CA PHE A 240 10.01 6.36 -0.74
C PHE A 240 11.06 6.30 0.38
N PRO A 241 12.20 7.01 0.28
CA PRO A 241 12.63 7.86 -0.83
C PRO A 241 13.11 7.05 -2.04
N ARG A 242 13.01 7.65 -3.24
CA ARG A 242 13.38 6.99 -4.51
C ARG A 242 14.90 6.94 -4.76
N THR A 243 15.71 7.47 -3.84
CA THR A 243 17.16 7.61 -4.00
C THR A 243 17.93 6.28 -3.97
N GLN A 244 17.31 5.21 -3.47
CA GLN A 244 17.85 3.84 -3.53
C GLN A 244 17.02 2.90 -4.41
N ALA A 245 16.10 3.43 -5.21
CA ALA A 245 15.19 2.67 -6.06
C ALA A 245 15.87 1.50 -6.80
N GLY A 246 15.25 0.33 -6.76
CA GLY A 246 15.76 -0.91 -7.35
C GLY A 246 16.92 -1.56 -6.60
N ARG A 247 17.10 -1.26 -5.30
CA ARG A 247 18.14 -1.88 -4.45
C ARG A 247 17.52 -2.66 -3.31
N ALA A 248 18.21 -3.72 -2.91
CA ALA A 248 17.91 -4.50 -1.73
C ALA A 248 19.05 -4.41 -0.72
N PHE A 249 18.71 -4.51 0.55
CA PHE A 249 19.61 -4.44 1.68
C PHE A 249 19.36 -5.61 2.61
N LEU A 250 20.44 -6.19 3.14
CA LEU A 250 20.41 -7.25 4.15
C LEU A 250 21.27 -6.80 5.32
N ASP A 251 20.71 -6.80 6.53
CA ASP A 251 21.40 -6.40 7.77
C ASP A 251 22.12 -5.04 7.66
N GLY A 252 21.49 -4.06 7.01
CA GLY A 252 22.04 -2.69 6.84
C GLY A 252 23.17 -2.57 5.83
N ALA A 253 23.35 -3.57 4.95
CA ALA A 253 24.32 -3.54 3.86
C ALA A 253 23.66 -3.84 2.51
N PRO A 254 24.18 -3.31 1.38
CA PRO A 254 23.68 -3.69 0.06
C PRO A 254 23.72 -5.21 -0.14
N ALA A 255 22.58 -5.78 -0.50
CA ALA A 255 22.46 -7.20 -0.75
C ALA A 255 23.12 -7.57 -2.08
N SER A 256 23.76 -8.73 -2.13
CA SER A 256 24.26 -9.29 -3.39
C SER A 256 23.09 -9.74 -4.27
N PRO A 257 23.21 -9.71 -5.61
CA PRO A 257 22.19 -10.25 -6.49
C PRO A 257 21.81 -11.70 -6.11
N GLY A 258 20.52 -11.99 -6.01
CA GLY A 258 20.00 -13.30 -5.62
C GLY A 258 20.12 -13.64 -4.13
N ALA A 259 20.59 -12.71 -3.28
CA ALA A 259 20.50 -12.88 -1.83
C ALA A 259 19.04 -13.08 -1.40
N ALA A 260 18.85 -13.91 -0.39
CA ALA A 260 17.55 -14.22 0.21
C ALA A 260 17.61 -14.03 1.73
N GLY A 261 16.49 -13.63 2.32
CA GLY A 261 16.34 -13.42 3.75
C GLY A 261 15.44 -12.22 4.04
N ALA A 262 15.55 -11.64 5.23
CA ALA A 262 14.82 -10.43 5.61
C ALA A 262 15.38 -9.19 4.88
N LEU A 263 15.15 -9.11 3.57
CA LEU A 263 15.61 -8.00 2.74
C LEU A 263 14.74 -6.77 2.99
N ALA A 264 15.38 -5.61 3.12
CA ALA A 264 14.74 -4.31 2.96
C ALA A 264 14.92 -3.87 1.50
N VAL A 265 13.83 -3.66 0.77
CA VAL A 265 13.82 -3.39 -0.67
C VAL A 265 13.30 -1.98 -0.91
N ALA A 266 14.06 -1.17 -1.65
CA ALA A 266 13.59 0.09 -2.21
C ALA A 266 13.07 -0.16 -3.63
N LEU A 267 11.77 -0.03 -3.85
CA LEU A 267 11.14 -0.26 -5.14
C LEU A 267 11.52 0.83 -6.15
N PRO A 268 11.68 0.45 -7.42
CA PRO A 268 11.74 1.38 -8.53
C PRO A 268 10.35 1.86 -8.97
N THR A 269 10.34 2.99 -9.69
CA THR A 269 9.14 3.53 -10.34
C THR A 269 8.94 2.87 -11.71
N ALA A 270 7.77 2.27 -11.95
CA ALA A 270 7.35 1.85 -13.28
C ALA A 270 6.92 3.08 -14.11
N GLY A 271 7.30 3.12 -15.39
CA GLY A 271 6.99 4.23 -16.30
C GLY A 271 8.03 5.36 -16.33
N LEU A 272 8.74 5.60 -15.22
CA LEU A 272 9.76 6.65 -15.14
C LEU A 272 11.07 6.15 -14.52
N PRO A 273 12.25 6.39 -15.14
CA PRO A 273 13.53 6.11 -14.50
C PRO A 273 13.78 7.03 -13.29
N ASP A 274 14.09 6.45 -12.14
CA ASP A 274 14.53 7.15 -10.94
C ASP A 274 16.00 7.53 -11.04
N VAL A 275 16.37 8.69 -10.48
CA VAL A 275 17.77 9.09 -10.29
C VAL A 275 18.17 8.77 -8.85
N ARG A 276 19.13 7.86 -8.69
CA ARG A 276 19.63 7.43 -7.39
C ARG A 276 20.57 8.46 -6.76
N ALA A 277 20.85 8.30 -5.46
CA ALA A 277 21.78 9.17 -4.72
C ALA A 277 23.19 9.24 -5.33
N ASP A 278 23.64 8.18 -6.02
CA ASP A 278 24.94 8.11 -6.70
C ASP A 278 24.91 8.64 -8.15
N GLY A 279 23.77 9.18 -8.60
CA GLY A 279 23.57 9.69 -9.95
C GLY A 279 23.27 8.61 -11.01
N SER A 280 23.32 7.33 -10.65
CA SER A 280 22.85 6.25 -11.54
C SER A 280 21.33 6.30 -11.71
N ARG A 281 20.82 5.65 -12.76
CA ARG A 281 19.38 5.59 -13.06
C ARG A 281 18.84 4.18 -12.99
N THR A 282 17.61 4.03 -12.53
CA THR A 282 16.86 2.78 -12.63
C THR A 282 16.37 2.55 -14.06
N ARG A 283 15.86 1.35 -14.33
CA ARG A 283 14.94 1.13 -15.44
C ARG A 283 13.55 1.62 -15.00
N ALA A 284 12.74 2.06 -15.96
CA ALA A 284 11.34 2.43 -15.75
C ALA A 284 10.43 1.18 -15.59
N SER A 285 10.77 0.28 -14.67
CA SER A 285 10.17 -1.05 -14.51
C SER A 285 10.20 -1.47 -13.03
N GLY A 286 9.51 -2.56 -12.68
CA GLY A 286 9.49 -3.13 -11.33
C GLY A 286 10.56 -4.18 -11.05
N LEU A 287 10.55 -4.72 -9.84
CA LEU A 287 11.39 -5.84 -9.42
C LEU A 287 10.56 -7.13 -9.32
N LEU A 288 11.08 -8.25 -9.81
CA LEU A 288 10.48 -9.55 -9.51
C LEU A 288 11.00 -10.03 -8.14
N LEU A 289 10.10 -10.08 -7.16
CA LEU A 289 10.35 -10.55 -5.81
C LEU A 289 9.82 -11.99 -5.67
N GLU A 290 10.66 -12.88 -5.17
CA GLU A 290 10.24 -14.19 -4.71
C GLU A 290 9.98 -14.16 -3.22
N LEU A 291 8.88 -14.81 -2.84
CA LEU A 291 8.34 -14.86 -1.49
C LEU A 291 8.76 -16.19 -0.88
N ALA A 292 9.33 -16.15 0.33
CA ALA A 292 9.78 -17.34 1.02
C ALA A 292 9.59 -17.19 2.53
N GLU A 293 9.53 -18.33 3.21
CA GLU A 293 9.59 -18.36 4.67
C GLU A 293 10.89 -17.67 5.15
N GLY A 294 10.75 -16.67 6.01
CA GLY A 294 11.88 -15.87 6.49
C GLY A 294 12.32 -14.71 5.58
N GLY A 295 11.59 -14.40 4.50
CA GLY A 295 11.67 -13.10 3.83
C GLY A 295 11.54 -13.11 2.30
N LEU A 296 12.45 -12.42 1.63
CA LEU A 296 12.38 -12.08 0.21
C LEU A 296 13.66 -12.45 -0.52
N ARG A 297 13.55 -12.70 -1.83
CA ARG A 297 14.67 -12.73 -2.77
C ARG A 297 14.36 -11.89 -4.00
N VAL A 298 15.32 -11.10 -4.47
CA VAL A 298 15.19 -10.37 -5.75
C VAL A 298 15.65 -11.29 -6.89
N ALA A 299 14.71 -11.77 -7.70
CA ALA A 299 14.95 -12.79 -8.73
C ALA A 299 15.55 -12.20 -10.02
N SER A 300 15.16 -10.98 -10.40
CA SER A 300 15.76 -10.22 -11.50
C SER A 300 15.34 -8.73 -11.44
N PRO A 301 16.27 -7.78 -11.64
CA PRO A 301 15.98 -6.38 -11.95
C PRO A 301 15.89 -6.09 -13.46
#